data_AF-A0A1I7JU97-F1
#
_entry.id   AF-A0A1I7JU97-F1
#
_cell.length_a   1.000
_cell.length_b   1.000
_cell.length_c   1.000
_cell.angle_alpha   90.00
_cell.angle_beta   90.00
_cell.angle_gamma   90.00
#
_symmetry.space_group_name_H-M   'P 1'
#
loop_
_entity.id
_entity.type
_entity.pdbx_description
1 polymer ?
#
loop_
_entity_poly.entity_id
_entity_poly.type
_entity_poly.pdbx_seq_one_letter_code
_entity_poly.pdbx_strand_id
1 'polypeptide(L)' 'MAKMGRPPLEEPMVHKVSVRFTEREYQRLKAYAEAINKTMTEALKDGIELLYEKEPRK' A
#
# COMPACT_ATOMS: atom_id res chain seq x y z
N MET A 1 -34.39 -3.79 17.58
CA MET A 1 -33.95 -4.07 16.20
C MET A 1 -32.48 -3.71 16.11
N ALA A 2 -31.60 -4.70 15.94
CA ALA A 2 -30.16 -4.47 15.90
C ALA A 2 -29.84 -3.62 14.66
N LYS A 3 -29.20 -2.47 14.85
CA LYS A 3 -28.72 -1.62 13.76
C LYS A 3 -27.65 -2.43 13.02
N MET A 4 -27.99 -3.00 11.87
CA MET A 4 -27.06 -3.75 11.04
C MET A 4 -25.90 -2.80 10.68
N GLY A 5 -24.71 -3.11 11.18
CA GLY A 5 -23.50 -2.33 10.89
C GLY A 5 -23.04 -2.49 9.45
N ARG A 6 -21.80 -2.05 9.15
CA ARG A 6 -21.20 -2.33 7.83
C ARG A 6 -21.20 -3.85 7.60
N PRO A 7 -21.58 -4.32 6.40
CA PRO A 7 -21.47 -5.73 6.05
C PRO A 7 -20.05 -6.24 6.35
N PRO A 8 -19.91 -7.45 6.90
CA PRO A 8 -18.60 -8.04 7.12
C PRO A 8 -17.88 -8.16 5.78
N LEU A 9 -16.71 -7.52 5.64
CA LEU A 9 -15.79 -7.81 4.55
C LEU A 9 -15.06 -9.12 4.85
N GLU A 10 -14.84 -9.94 3.83
CA GLU A 10 -14.05 -11.17 3.95
C GLU A 10 -12.59 -10.87 4.35
N GLU A 11 -12.01 -9.82 3.78
CA GLU A 11 -10.66 -9.33 4.11
C GLU A 11 -10.66 -7.83 4.42
N PRO A 12 -10.94 -7.44 5.68
CA PRO A 12 -10.96 -6.04 6.04
C PRO A 12 -9.53 -5.46 6.10
N MET A 13 -9.34 -4.25 5.58
CA MET A 13 -8.09 -3.50 5.71
C MET A 13 -7.95 -2.93 7.12
N VAL A 14 -7.61 -3.76 8.10
CA VAL A 14 -7.60 -3.37 9.53
C VAL A 14 -6.32 -2.64 9.94
N HIS A 15 -5.20 -2.93 9.27
CA HIS A 15 -3.88 -2.44 9.67
C HIS A 15 -3.44 -1.23 8.84
N LYS A 16 -3.07 -0.14 9.53
CA LYS A 16 -2.51 1.07 8.91
C LYS A 16 -1.01 1.14 9.18
N VAL A 17 -0.24 1.29 8.11
CA VAL A 17 1.20 1.58 8.16
C VAL A 17 1.42 2.99 7.63
N SER A 18 2.17 3.80 8.39
CA SER A 18 2.54 5.17 8.00
C SER A 18 4.06 5.30 8.01
N VAL A 19 4.64 5.85 6.94
CA VAL A 19 6.09 6.06 6.79
C VAL A 19 6.33 7.53 6.44
N ARG A 20 7.37 8.13 7.02
CA ARG A 20 7.80 9.50 6.70
C ARG A 20 8.81 9.46 5.57
N PHE A 21 8.64 10.38 4.61
CA PHE A 21 9.52 10.55 3.47
C PHE A 21 10.16 11.95 3.54
N THR A 22 11.37 12.08 3.04
CA THR A 22 11.92 13.37 2.64
C THR A 22 11.23 13.86 1.37
N GLU A 23 11.29 15.17 1.10
CA GLU A 23 10.70 15.77 -0.11
C GLU A 23 11.19 15.08 -1.39
N ARG A 24 12.49 14.78 -1.46
CA ARG A 24 13.12 14.12 -2.60
C ARG A 24 12.57 12.71 -2.83
N GLU A 25 12.39 11.93 -1.76
CA GLU A 25 11.87 10.57 -1.88
C GLU A 25 10.38 10.58 -2.24
N TYR A 26 9.62 11.52 -1.68
CA TYR A 26 8.21 11.72 -2.01
C TYR A 26 8.02 12.05 -3.50
N GLN A 27 8.78 13.00 -4.03
CA GLN A 27 8.70 13.37 -5.45
C GLN A 27 9.09 12.20 -6.37
N ARG A 28 10.12 11.42 -5.99
CA ARG A 28 10.52 10.23 -6.75
C ARG A 28 9.42 9.18 -6.77
N LEU A 29 8.77 8.91 -5.64
CA LEU A 29 7.66 7.96 -5.56
C LEU A 29 6.45 8.45 -6.37
N LYS A 30 6.13 9.74 -6.28
CA LYS A 30 5.03 10.35 -7.03
C LYS A 30 5.25 10.23 -8.53
N ALA A 31 6.42 10.64 -9.03
CA ALA A 31 6.76 10.55 -10.45
C ALA A 31 6.76 9.10 -10.96
N TYR A 32 7.24 8.16 -10.16
CA TYR A 32 7.19 6.73 -10.50
C TYR A 32 5.75 6.21 -10.61
N ALA A 33 4.90 6.52 -9.63
CA ALA A 33 3.50 6.12 -9.61
C ALA A 33 2.72 6.70 -10.81
N GLU A 34 2.96 7.96 -11.15
CA GLU A 34 2.38 8.61 -12.33
C GLU A 34 2.83 7.94 -13.63
N ALA A 35 4.11 7.57 -13.76
CA ALA A 35 4.63 6.92 -14.96
C ALA A 35 4.00 5.53 -15.23
N ILE A 36 3.56 4.83 -14.18
CA ILE A 36 2.94 3.50 -14.28
C ILE A 36 1.41 3.55 -14.15
N ASN A 37 0.79 4.74 -14.13
CA ASN A 37 -0.66 4.94 -13.92
C ASN A 37 -1.22 4.23 -12.67
N LYS A 38 -0.46 4.22 -11.56
CA LYS A 38 -0.90 3.69 -10.27
C LYS A 38 -0.90 4.77 -9.20
N THR A 39 -1.66 4.55 -8.13
CA THR A 39 -1.53 5.38 -6.93
C THR A 39 -0.20 5.12 -6.22
N MET A 40 0.29 6.09 -5.47
CA MET A 40 1.51 5.92 -4.67
C MET A 40 1.40 4.75 -3.68
N THR A 41 0.20 4.48 -3.16
CA THR A 41 -0.06 3.35 -2.26
C THR A 41 0.06 2.02 -2.97
N GLU A 42 -0.47 1.90 -4.19
CA GLU A 42 -0.32 0.68 -4.99
C GLU A 42 1.14 0.45 -5.39
N ALA A 43 1.84 1.51 -5.81
CA ALA A 43 3.27 1.41 -6.13
C ALA A 43 4.11 0.97 -4.92
N LEU A 44 3.75 1.40 -3.70
CA LEU A 44 4.40 0.94 -2.47
C LEU A 44 4.08 -0.53 -2.17
N LYS A 45 2.83 -0.97 -2.37
CA LYS A 45 2.44 -2.37 -2.18
C LYS A 45 3.16 -3.29 -3.16
N ASP A 46 3.20 -2.93 -4.44
CA ASP A 46 3.97 -3.67 -5.46
C ASP A 46 5.45 -3.77 -5.04
N GLY A 47 6.02 -2.67 -4.54
CA GLY A 47 7.39 -2.64 -4.04
C GLY A 47 7.64 -3.61 -2.88
N ILE A 48 6.66 -3.76 -1.98
CA ILE A 48 6.74 -4.72 -0.86
C ILE A 48 6.64 -6.16 -1.37
N GLU A 49 5.73 -6.45 -2.30
CA GLU A 49 5.60 -7.77 -2.92
C GLU A 49 6.90 -8.19 -3.62
N LEU A 50 7.50 -7.29 -4.39
CA LEU A 50 8.79 -7.52 -5.04
C LEU A 50 9.93 -7.81 -4.04
N LEU A 51 9.88 -7.23 -2.84
CA LEU A 51 10.86 -7.54 -1.78
C LEU A 51 10.63 -8.95 -1.23
N TYR A 52 9.38 -9.37 -1.03
CA TYR A 52 9.05 -10.73 -0.59
C TYR A 52 9.45 -11.79 -1.62
N GLU A 53 9.33 -11.50 -2.92
CA GLU A 53 9.76 -12.41 -3.99
C GLU A 53 11.30 -12.55 -4.06
N LYS A 54 12.04 -11.47 -3.82
CA LYS A 54 13.50 -11.45 -3.91
C LYS A 54 14.20 -12.05 -2.70
N GLU A 55 13.62 -11.87 -1.52
CA GLU A 55 14.09 -12.47 -0.28
C GLU A 55 13.02 -13.43 0.25
N PRO A 56 12.90 -14.64 -0.33
CA PRO A 56 12.12 -15.69 0.31
C PRO A 56 12.80 -15.99 1.63
N ARG A 57 12.32 -15.37 2.71
CA ARG A 57 12.70 -15.73 4.06
C ARG A 57 12.32 -17.20 4.23
N LYS A 58 13.35 -18.06 4.33
CA LYS A 58 13.21 -19.44 4.78
C LYS A 58 12.65 -19.49 6.19
#